data_AF-A0A4Z1GQ38-F1
#
_entry.id   AF-A0A4Z1GQ38-F1
#
_cell.length_a   1.000
_cell.length_b   1.000
_cell.length_c   1.000
_cell.angle_alpha   90.00
_cell.angle_beta   90.00
_cell.angle_gamma   90.00
#
_symmetry.space_group_name_H-M   'P 1'
#
loop_
_entity.id
_entity.type
_entity.pdbx_description
1 polymer ?
#
loop_
_entity_poly.entity_id
_entity_poly.type
_entity_poly.pdbx_seq_one_letter_code
_entity_poly.pdbx_strand_id
1 'polypeptide(L)'
;MFEHFILRHIPPLLLATTITIGGTMPLWNAENAIRAFGFNEKIAVSKPAHPVMVSGSARVTAVSLALWGLYLGDHFEAMDVVIASLGYLALVDGYVCWKHGAPGSVAFRTLSAGFISLWGFFGMTSGR
;
A
#
# COMPACT_ATOMS: atom_id res chain seq x y z
N MET A 1 1.18 -14.16 -19.83
CA MET A 1 1.13 -13.32 -18.61
C MET A 1 1.96 -12.04 -18.73
N PHE A 2 3.13 -12.06 -19.38
CA PHE A 2 4.00 -10.88 -19.52
C PHE A 2 4.21 -10.42 -20.97
N GLU A 3 3.34 -10.81 -21.91
CA GLU A 3 3.50 -10.43 -23.33
C GLU A 3 3.40 -8.91 -23.55
N HIS A 4 2.72 -8.20 -22.64
CA HIS A 4 2.60 -6.74 -22.62
C HIS A 4 3.49 -6.06 -21.57
N PHE A 5 4.41 -6.80 -20.94
CA PHE A 5 5.26 -6.22 -19.91
C PHE A 5 6.25 -5.22 -20.52
N ILE A 6 6.26 -4.02 -19.96
CA ILE A 6 7.24 -2.97 -20.25
C ILE A 6 7.74 -2.38 -18.94
N LEU A 7 8.92 -1.74 -18.97
CA LEU A 7 9.61 -1.24 -17.77
C LEU A 7 8.75 -0.36 -16.86
N ARG A 8 7.81 0.40 -17.42
CA ARG A 8 6.89 1.27 -16.66
C ARG A 8 5.88 0.50 -15.80
N HIS A 9 5.72 -0.81 -16.00
CA HIS A 9 4.87 -1.67 -15.18
C HIS A 9 5.57 -2.14 -13.89
N ILE A 10 6.88 -1.93 -13.75
CA ILE A 10 7.63 -2.38 -12.56
C ILE A 10 7.12 -1.69 -11.28
N PRO A 11 7.04 -0.35 -11.18
CA PRO A 11 6.56 0.31 -9.96
C PRO A 11 5.17 -0.15 -9.49
N PRO A 12 4.13 -0.18 -10.35
CA PRO A 12 2.80 -0.57 -9.92
C PRO A 12 2.70 -2.05 -9.52
N LEU A 13 3.43 -2.95 -10.20
CA LEU A 13 3.47 -4.37 -9.84
C LEU A 13 4.25 -4.63 -8.54
N LEU A 14 5.35 -3.90 -8.32
CA LEU A 14 6.10 -4.00 -7.07
C LEU A 14 5.25 -3.49 -5.90
N LEU A 15 4.53 -2.39 -6.07
CA LEU A 15 3.55 -1.92 -5.08
C LEU A 15 2.48 -2.98 -4.81
N ALA A 16 1.82 -3.49 -5.85
CA ALA A 16 0.75 -4.49 -5.69
C ALA A 16 1.27 -5.74 -4.96
N THR A 17 2.49 -6.18 -5.26
CA THR A 17 3.13 -7.32 -4.58
C THR A 17 3.43 -7.02 -3.12
N THR A 18 4.07 -5.88 -2.82
CA THR A 18 4.45 -5.52 -1.45
C THR A 18 3.23 -5.33 -0.56
N ILE A 19 2.15 -4.74 -1.07
CA ILE A 19 0.88 -4.60 -0.35
C ILE A 19 0.20 -5.96 -0.16
N THR A 20 0.21 -6.84 -1.18
CA THR A 20 -0.42 -8.16 -1.06
C THR A 20 0.24 -8.97 0.05
N ILE A 21 1.57 -9.09 0.00
CA ILE A 21 2.33 -9.84 1.01
C ILE A 21 2.29 -9.12 2.36
N GLY A 22 2.61 -7.84 2.40
CA GLY A 22 2.64 -7.05 3.63
C GLY A 22 1.28 -6.97 4.33
N GLY A 23 0.18 -6.86 3.57
CA GLY A 23 -1.17 -6.80 4.12
C GLY A 23 -1.65 -8.12 4.73
N THR A 24 -1.01 -9.25 4.40
CA THR A 24 -1.28 -10.54 5.05
C THR A 24 -0.48 -10.75 6.34
N MET A 25 0.59 -9.98 6.57
CA MET A 25 1.44 -10.08 7.76
C MET A 25 0.68 -10.11 9.11
N PRO A 26 -0.39 -9.30 9.34
CA PRO A 26 -1.11 -9.32 10.61
C PRO A 26 -1.80 -10.66 10.93
N LEU A 27 -2.06 -11.51 9.93
CA LEU A 27 -2.69 -12.81 10.13
C LEU A 27 -1.80 -13.76 10.94
N TRP A 28 -0.48 -13.61 10.83
CA TRP A 28 0.49 -14.39 11.59
C TRP A 28 1.09 -13.61 12.76
N ASN A 29 1.26 -12.29 12.62
CA ASN A 29 1.84 -11.46 13.67
C ASN A 29 1.37 -10.01 13.55
N ALA A 30 0.22 -9.70 14.16
CA ALA A 30 -0.35 -8.36 14.19
C ALA A 30 0.56 -7.33 14.87
N GLU A 31 1.27 -7.71 15.93
CA GLU A 31 2.18 -6.82 16.64
C GLU A 31 3.34 -6.35 15.74
N ASN A 32 4.01 -7.29 15.06
CA ASN A 32 5.06 -6.94 14.12
C ASN A 32 4.52 -6.20 12.90
N ALA A 33 3.29 -6.47 12.46
CA ALA A 33 2.67 -5.72 11.39
C ALA A 33 2.39 -4.26 11.80
N ILE A 34 1.98 -4.01 13.05
CA ILE A 34 1.82 -2.67 13.62
C ILE A 34 3.16 -1.94 13.68
N ARG A 35 4.24 -2.62 14.07
CA ARG A 35 5.61 -2.05 14.02
C ARG A 35 6.05 -1.74 12.58
N ALA A 36 5.84 -2.67 11.65
CA ALA A 36 6.19 -2.49 10.23
C ALA A 36 5.35 -1.40 9.54
N PHE A 37 4.12 -1.19 10.02
CA PHE A 37 3.30 -0.05 9.63
C PHE A 37 3.96 1.28 10.04
N GLY A 38 4.68 1.28 11.15
CA GLY A 38 5.44 2.42 11.68
C GLY A 38 4.87 2.99 12.97
N PHE A 39 3.94 2.30 13.63
CA PHE A 39 3.40 2.71 14.93
C PHE A 39 4.41 2.52 16.06
N ASN A 40 4.26 3.30 17.13
CA ASN A 40 5.07 3.15 18.33
C ASN A 40 4.78 1.84 19.09
N GLU A 41 5.71 1.47 19.97
CA GLU A 41 5.67 0.21 20.70
C GLU A 41 4.42 0.05 21.58
N LYS A 42 3.91 1.15 22.15
CA LYS A 42 2.70 1.12 23.00
C LYS A 42 1.47 0.66 22.23
N ILE A 43 1.36 1.02 20.95
CA ILE A 43 0.26 0.57 20.07
C ILE A 43 0.53 -0.85 19.57
N ALA A 44 1.77 -1.19 19.25
CA ALA A 44 2.14 -2.52 18.77
C ALA A 44 1.73 -3.63 19.74
N VAL A 45 2.04 -3.48 21.04
CA VAL A 45 1.72 -4.51 22.05
C VAL A 45 0.24 -4.48 22.50
N SER A 46 -0.53 -3.48 22.07
CA SER A 46 -1.94 -3.32 22.45
C SER A 46 -2.82 -4.36 21.75
N LYS A 47 -3.30 -5.36 22.50
CA LYS A 47 -4.19 -6.41 21.98
C LYS A 47 -5.45 -5.87 21.28
N PRO A 48 -6.11 -4.80 21.76
CA PRO A 48 -7.24 -4.20 21.04
C PRO A 48 -6.90 -3.66 19.64
N ALA A 49 -5.64 -3.27 19.39
CA ALA A 49 -5.22 -2.77 18.08
C ALA A 49 -5.05 -3.88 17.03
N HIS A 50 -4.83 -5.13 17.47
CA HIS A 50 -4.55 -6.28 16.60
C HIS A 50 -5.69 -6.61 15.63
N PRO A 51 -6.96 -6.78 16.07
CA PRO A 51 -8.06 -7.07 15.15
C PRO A 51 -8.33 -5.91 14.17
N VAL A 52 -8.09 -4.67 14.59
CA VAL A 52 -8.19 -3.49 13.71
C VAL A 52 -7.11 -3.52 12.64
N MET A 53 -5.88 -3.87 13.00
CA MET A 53 -4.80 -4.04 12.04
C MET A 53 -5.11 -5.17 11.05
N VAL A 54 -5.55 -6.34 11.52
CA VAL A 54 -5.94 -7.46 10.64
C VAL A 54 -7.04 -7.04 9.65
N SER A 55 -8.12 -6.44 10.14
CA SER A 55 -9.24 -6.02 9.29
C SER A 55 -8.84 -4.90 8.32
N GLY A 56 -8.05 -3.94 8.78
CA GLY A 56 -7.53 -2.84 7.97
C GLY A 56 -6.63 -3.33 6.85
N SER A 57 -5.63 -4.15 7.17
CA SER A 57 -4.70 -4.70 6.18
C SER A 57 -5.40 -5.62 5.17
N ALA A 58 -6.40 -6.40 5.58
CA ALA A 58 -7.19 -7.21 4.65
C ALA A 58 -7.86 -6.38 3.55
N ARG A 59 -8.33 -5.16 3.87
CA ARG A 59 -8.90 -4.24 2.86
C ARG A 59 -7.84 -3.75 1.87
N VAL A 60 -6.64 -3.45 2.35
CA VAL A 60 -5.54 -3.03 1.46
C VAL A 60 -5.06 -4.20 0.60
N THR A 61 -5.02 -5.43 1.13
CA THR A 61 -4.76 -6.65 0.35
C THR A 61 -5.83 -6.87 -0.73
N ALA A 62 -7.11 -6.61 -0.44
CA ALA A 62 -8.15 -6.71 -1.46
C ALA A 62 -7.93 -5.72 -2.62
N VAL A 63 -7.49 -4.49 -2.31
CA VAL A 63 -7.11 -3.50 -3.33
C VAL A 63 -5.92 -3.98 -4.17
N SER A 64 -4.90 -4.58 -3.56
CA SER A 64 -3.75 -5.07 -4.32
C SER A 64 -4.05 -6.30 -5.18
N LEU A 65 -4.95 -7.18 -4.73
CA LEU A 65 -5.48 -8.26 -5.55
C LEU A 65 -6.27 -7.70 -6.75
N ALA A 66 -7.03 -6.63 -6.55
CA ALA A 66 -7.70 -5.93 -7.64
C ALA A 66 -6.70 -5.32 -8.63
N LEU A 67 -5.61 -4.70 -8.17
CA LEU A 67 -4.53 -4.21 -9.05
C LEU A 67 -3.92 -5.33 -9.90
N TRP A 68 -3.67 -6.50 -9.32
CA TRP A 68 -3.22 -7.67 -10.07
C TRP A 68 -4.26 -8.13 -11.09
N GLY A 69 -5.54 -8.18 -10.72
CA GLY A 69 -6.62 -8.51 -11.64
C GLY A 69 -6.73 -7.53 -12.82
N LEU A 70 -6.63 -6.23 -12.55
CA LEU A 70 -6.61 -5.19 -13.59
C LEU A 70 -5.41 -5.34 -14.52
N TYR A 71 -4.23 -5.63 -13.97
CA TYR A 71 -3.03 -5.87 -14.78
C TYR A 71 -3.17 -7.10 -15.68
N LEU A 72 -3.69 -8.21 -15.15
CA LEU A 72 -3.89 -9.44 -15.91
C LEU A 72 -4.99 -9.34 -16.97
N GLY A 73 -5.91 -8.38 -16.83
CA GLY A 73 -6.93 -8.05 -17.82
C GLY A 73 -6.56 -6.88 -18.74
N ASP A 74 -5.30 -6.44 -18.74
CA ASP A 74 -4.79 -5.31 -19.55
C ASP A 74 -5.53 -3.97 -19.32
N HIS A 75 -6.12 -3.79 -18.13
CA HIS A 75 -6.83 -2.58 -17.72
C HIS A 75 -5.89 -1.54 -17.08
N PHE A 76 -4.85 -1.11 -17.79
CA PHE A 76 -3.80 -0.24 -17.25
C PHE A 76 -4.29 1.15 -16.81
N GLU A 77 -5.27 1.72 -17.51
CA GLU A 77 -5.87 3.02 -17.14
C GLU A 77 -6.62 2.92 -15.80
N ALA A 78 -7.39 1.84 -15.61
CA ALA A 78 -8.06 1.59 -14.33
C ALA A 78 -7.03 1.36 -13.21
N MET A 79 -5.93 0.69 -13.52
CA MET A 79 -4.82 0.51 -12.58
C MET A 79 -4.22 1.85 -12.14
N ASP A 80 -3.98 2.77 -13.08
CA ASP A 80 -3.50 4.12 -12.80
C ASP A 80 -4.48 4.90 -11.89
N VAL A 81 -5.79 4.80 -12.13
CA VAL A 81 -6.82 5.43 -11.29
C VAL A 81 -6.79 4.90 -9.86
N VAL A 82 -6.72 3.58 -9.68
CA VAL A 82 -6.65 2.97 -8.34
C VAL A 82 -5.37 3.40 -7.65
N ILE A 83 -4.23 3.37 -8.33
CA ILE A 83 -2.94 3.78 -7.78
C ILE A 83 -2.94 5.27 -7.40
N ALA A 84 -3.47 6.14 -8.25
CA ALA A 84 -3.62 7.56 -7.95
C ALA A 84 -4.44 7.77 -6.67
N SER A 85 -5.53 7.01 -6.50
CA SER A 85 -6.39 7.07 -5.31
C SER A 85 -5.68 6.67 -4.01
N LEU A 86 -4.62 5.86 -4.06
CA LEU A 86 -3.80 5.53 -2.89
C LEU A 86 -3.07 6.75 -2.33
N GLY A 87 -3.01 7.86 -3.06
CA GLY A 87 -2.49 9.15 -2.55
C GLY A 87 -3.26 9.63 -1.33
N TYR A 88 -4.56 9.35 -1.24
CA TYR A 88 -5.33 9.63 -0.03
C TYR A 88 -4.81 8.83 1.18
N LEU A 89 -4.48 7.55 0.98
CA LEU A 89 -3.87 6.72 2.03
C LEU A 89 -2.51 7.29 2.45
N ALA A 90 -1.69 7.75 1.50
CA ALA A 90 -0.41 8.38 1.82
C ALA A 90 -0.55 9.56 2.78
N LEU A 91 -1.56 10.41 2.56
CA LEU A 91 -1.86 11.56 3.41
C LEU A 91 -2.38 11.14 4.79
N VAL A 92 -3.33 10.21 4.83
CA VAL A 92 -3.92 9.72 6.08
C VAL A 92 -2.87 8.99 6.92
N ASP A 93 -2.10 8.09 6.32
CA ASP A 93 -1.04 7.34 6.98
C ASP A 93 0.04 8.28 7.51
N GLY A 94 0.43 9.30 6.73
CA GLY A 94 1.35 10.34 7.16
C GLY A 94 0.85 11.09 8.40
N TYR A 95 -0.41 11.53 8.39
CA TYR A 95 -1.03 12.21 9.53
C TYR A 95 -1.13 11.31 10.77
N VAL A 96 -1.51 10.05 10.60
CA VAL A 96 -1.64 9.08 11.70
C VAL A 96 -0.27 8.73 12.28
N CYS A 97 0.75 8.47 11.45
CA CYS A 97 2.12 8.24 11.90
C CYS A 97 2.74 9.49 12.53
N TRP A 98 2.32 10.70 12.15
CA TRP A 98 2.80 11.91 12.81
C TRP A 98 2.34 11.99 14.26
N LYS A 99 1.11 11.52 14.56
CA LYS A 99 0.57 11.49 15.91
C LYS A 99 1.01 10.27 16.74
N HIS A 100 1.19 9.13 16.08
CA HIS A 100 1.26 7.83 16.76
C HIS A 100 2.43 6.95 16.32
N GLY A 101 3.23 7.42 15.37
CA GLY A 101 4.33 6.68 14.77
C GLY A 101 5.63 6.72 15.55
N ALA A 102 6.54 5.83 15.18
CA ALA A 102 7.95 5.87 15.55
C ALA A 102 8.70 6.94 14.72
N PRO A 103 9.86 7.43 15.18
CA PRO A 103 10.68 8.38 14.42
C PRO A 103 10.95 7.87 12.99
N GLY A 104 10.76 8.73 11.98
CA GLY A 104 11.00 8.41 10.56
C GLY A 104 9.84 7.70 9.84
N SER A 105 8.83 7.19 10.56
CA SER A 105 7.67 6.49 9.97
C SER A 105 6.86 7.38 9.02
N VAL A 106 6.67 8.66 9.36
CA VAL A 106 5.92 9.63 8.55
C VAL A 106 6.51 9.80 7.16
N ALA A 107 7.83 10.03 7.10
CA ALA A 107 8.52 10.24 5.84
C ALA A 107 8.43 8.99 4.96
N PHE A 108 8.68 7.81 5.54
CA PHE A 108 8.61 6.57 4.79
C PHE A 108 7.20 6.30 4.26
N ARG A 109 6.14 6.47 5.08
CA ARG A 109 4.74 6.24 4.64
C ARG A 109 4.27 7.24 3.60
N THR A 110 4.53 8.52 3.83
CA THR A 110 4.03 9.60 2.94
C THR A 110 4.77 9.59 1.60
N LEU A 111 6.11 9.41 1.61
CA LEU A 111 6.91 9.48 0.38
C LEU A 111 6.75 8.24 -0.50
N SER A 112 6.73 7.03 0.08
CA SER A 112 6.63 5.80 -0.70
C SER A 112 5.28 5.69 -1.40
N ALA A 113 4.18 5.90 -0.67
CA ALA A 113 2.83 5.88 -1.24
C ALA A 113 2.56 7.11 -2.12
N GLY A 114 3.11 8.28 -1.76
CA GLY A 114 2.97 9.51 -2.54
C GLY A 114 3.64 9.42 -3.91
N PHE A 115 4.86 8.89 -3.99
CA PHE A 115 5.56 8.68 -5.26
C PHE A 115 4.78 7.78 -6.20
N ILE A 116 4.26 6.66 -5.69
CA ILE A 116 3.48 5.72 -6.50
C ILE A 116 2.11 6.30 -6.87
N SER A 117 1.46 7.06 -5.97
CA SER A 117 0.22 7.78 -6.31
C SER A 117 0.42 8.76 -7.47
N LEU A 118 1.52 9.52 -7.47
CA LEU A 118 1.85 10.40 -8.59
C LEU A 118 2.08 9.62 -9.89
N TRP A 119 2.70 8.43 -9.80
CA TRP A 119 2.85 7.53 -10.96
C TRP A 119 1.50 7.22 -11.62
N GLY A 120 0.51 6.83 -10.82
CA GLY A 120 -0.85 6.59 -11.31
C GLY A 120 -1.53 7.88 -11.81
N PHE A 121 -1.36 9.00 -11.10
CA PHE A 121 -1.98 10.27 -11.47
C PHE A 121 -1.52 10.76 -12.85
N PHE A 122 -0.25 10.56 -13.19
CA PHE A 122 0.30 10.92 -14.50
C PHE A 122 0.03 9.86 -15.58
N GLY A 123 -0.70 8.78 -15.29
CA GLY A 123 -1.02 7.75 -16.28
C GLY A 123 0.21 6.95 -16.73
N MET A 124 1.24 6.85 -15.89
CA MET A 124 2.53 6.28 -16.28
C MET A 124 2.44 4.76 -16.52
N THR A 125 1.43 4.06 -16.00
CA THR A 125 1.25 2.63 -16.30
C THR A 125 0.63 2.45 -17.68
N SER A 126 -0.46 3.16 -17.98
CA SER A 126 -1.14 3.17 -19.29
C SER A 126 -0.33 3.85 -20.39
N GLY A 127 0.61 4.71 -20.01
CA GLY A 127 1.54 5.36 -20.92
C GLY A 127 1.02 6.61 -21.63
N ARG A 128 0.15 7.34 -20.94
CA ARG A 128 -0.31 8.66 -21.37
C ARG A 128 0.72 9.76 -21.09
#